data_AF-A0AAF0TKB7-F1
#
_entry.id   AF-A0AAF0TKB7-F1
#
_cell.length_a   1.000
_cell.length_b   1.000
_cell.length_c   1.000
_cell.angle_alpha   90.00
_cell.angle_beta   90.00
_cell.angle_gamma   90.00
#
_symmetry.space_group_name_H-M   'P 1'
#
loop_
_entity.id
_entity.type
_entity.pdbx_description
1 polymer ?
#
loop_
_entity_poly.entity_id
_entity_poly.type
_entity_poly.pdbx_seq_one_letter_code
_entity_poly.pdbx_strand_id
1 'polypeptide(L)'
;MDIPSPTKLKGKFVGILVCWILGFGSLIAWNSLMSIGDYYYALFPNYHPSRVLTLVYQPFALGTIVILACNEAKVDTRKRILAGYTLYTLSTLTLILLDLATSGRGGIGNYIGVCAIVGCFGIGDAIVQGGMTGDLSFMCPEFIQSFFAGLAASGAVTSGLRLMAKAAFENSNNGLRKGVMLFLAISVFFEFLCILLYAFIFPKLPIVKHYRTKAALEGSTTVAADLAAAGIETQSIEKANNDAKQSERLSTKQLFFQNIDYELDLYLIYVATLSIFPGFLYENTGTHTLGSWYGLVLIAMYNVWDLIGRYVPLIDKIKLKSRKGLMIATLSRFLLVPCFYFTAKYGDQGWMIFLVSFLGLTNGHLTVCVMTAAPKGYKGPEQNALGNLLVLFILCGICSGVALDWLWIIGNGKF
;
A
#
# COMPACT_ATOMS: atom_id res chain seq x y z
N MET A 1 -38.15 0.82 7.27
CA MET A 1 -37.25 -0.08 8.01
C MET A 1 -36.10 0.77 8.53
N ASP A 2 -36.09 1.02 9.83
CA ASP A 2 -35.03 1.81 10.47
C ASP A 2 -33.69 1.07 10.36
N ILE A 3 -32.78 1.66 9.59
CA ILE A 3 -31.40 1.19 9.44
C ILE A 3 -30.70 1.44 10.79
N PRO A 4 -30.29 0.40 11.54
CA PRO A 4 -29.68 0.60 12.85
C PRO A 4 -28.35 1.35 12.70
N SER A 5 -28.07 2.25 13.64
CA SER A 5 -26.85 3.07 13.62
C SER A 5 -25.57 2.20 13.66
N PRO A 6 -24.49 2.59 12.93
CA PRO A 6 -23.26 1.81 12.78
C PRO A 6 -22.61 1.36 14.10
N THR A 7 -22.83 2.11 15.18
CA THR A 7 -22.24 1.91 16.51
C THR A 7 -22.77 0.67 17.24
N LYS A 8 -23.88 0.07 16.80
CA LYS A 8 -24.48 -1.14 17.42
C LYS A 8 -24.21 -2.45 16.67
N LEU A 9 -23.49 -2.42 15.54
CA LEU A 9 -23.25 -3.63 14.74
C LEU A 9 -22.10 -4.47 15.33
N LYS A 10 -22.44 -5.70 15.75
CA LYS A 10 -21.48 -6.71 16.23
C LYS A 10 -20.39 -6.96 15.17
N GLY A 11 -19.15 -7.14 15.61
CA GLY A 11 -18.02 -7.51 14.75
C GLY A 11 -17.15 -6.35 14.25
N LYS A 12 -17.40 -5.10 14.65
CA LYS A 12 -16.56 -3.95 14.26
C LYS A 12 -15.08 -4.14 14.61
N PHE A 13 -14.76 -4.53 15.84
CA PHE A 13 -13.37 -4.73 16.28
C PHE A 13 -12.66 -5.82 15.46
N VAL A 14 -13.34 -6.96 15.23
CA VAL A 14 -12.82 -8.05 14.39
C VAL A 14 -12.61 -7.56 12.95
N GLY A 15 -13.54 -6.76 12.41
CA GLY A 15 -13.39 -6.14 11.10
C GLY A 15 -12.17 -5.22 11.00
N ILE A 16 -11.94 -4.38 12.01
CA ILE A 16 -10.75 -3.51 12.10
C ILE A 16 -9.47 -4.36 12.09
N LEU A 17 -9.41 -5.42 12.90
CA LEU A 17 -8.25 -6.30 12.97
C LEU A 17 -8.01 -7.05 11.65
N VAL A 18 -9.08 -7.58 11.03
CA VAL A 18 -8.98 -8.25 9.73
C VAL A 18 -8.50 -7.28 8.66
N CYS A 19 -9.05 -6.07 8.58
CA CYS A 19 -8.57 -5.04 7.64
C CYS A 19 -7.09 -4.71 7.85
N TRP A 20 -6.63 -4.66 9.11
CA TRP A 20 -5.22 -4.44 9.42
C TRP A 20 -4.34 -5.55 8.86
N ILE A 21 -4.70 -6.82 9.10
CA ILE A 21 -3.94 -7.98 8.60
C ILE A 21 -3.95 -8.01 7.07
N LEU A 22 -5.10 -7.69 6.45
CA LEU A 22 -5.22 -7.61 4.99
C LEU A 22 -4.27 -6.55 4.41
N GLY A 23 -4.21 -5.35 5.01
CA GLY A 23 -3.26 -4.32 4.58
C GLY A 23 -1.80 -4.68 4.84
N PHE A 24 -1.52 -5.37 5.95
CA PHE A 24 -0.18 -5.86 6.27
C PHE A 24 0.30 -6.88 5.23
N GLY A 25 -0.55 -7.85 4.89
CA GLY A 25 -0.22 -8.90 3.94
C GLY A 25 -0.06 -8.41 2.50
N SER A 26 -0.63 -7.27 2.10
CA SER A 26 -0.47 -6.75 0.74
C SER A 26 0.89 -6.11 0.46
N LEU A 27 1.65 -5.69 1.48
CA LEU A 27 2.97 -5.07 1.25
C LEU A 27 4.13 -5.81 1.93
N ILE A 28 3.88 -6.79 2.80
CA ILE A 28 4.96 -7.47 3.52
C ILE A 28 5.99 -8.13 2.59
N ALA A 29 5.57 -8.80 1.50
CA ALA A 29 6.52 -9.43 0.57
C ALA A 29 7.37 -8.39 -0.17
N TRP A 30 6.75 -7.33 -0.68
CA TRP A 30 7.46 -6.24 -1.35
C TRP A 30 8.45 -5.54 -0.41
N ASN A 31 7.99 -5.20 0.80
CA ASN A 31 8.84 -4.56 1.81
C ASN A 31 9.96 -5.49 2.29
N SER A 32 9.73 -6.80 2.35
CA SER A 32 10.77 -7.79 2.65
C SER A 32 11.82 -7.84 1.54
N LEU A 33 11.38 -7.89 0.28
CA LEU A 33 12.26 -7.90 -0.89
C LEU A 33 13.17 -6.66 -0.91
N MET A 34 12.60 -5.49 -0.68
CA MET A 34 13.33 -4.21 -0.64
C MET A 34 14.27 -4.12 0.58
N SER A 35 13.83 -4.61 1.74
CA SER A 35 14.64 -4.55 2.96
C SER A 35 15.91 -5.40 2.88
N ILE A 36 15.93 -6.44 2.04
CA ILE A 36 17.05 -7.37 1.89
C ILE A 36 17.80 -7.13 0.56
N GLY A 37 17.85 -5.88 0.12
CA GLY A 37 18.49 -5.49 -1.14
C GLY A 37 19.97 -5.89 -1.24
N ASP A 38 20.71 -5.92 -0.14
CA ASP A 38 22.11 -6.35 -0.07
C ASP A 38 22.30 -7.80 -0.52
N TYR A 39 21.33 -8.69 -0.26
CA TYR A 39 21.36 -10.06 -0.79
C TYR A 39 21.31 -10.06 -2.29
N TYR A 40 20.38 -9.29 -2.86
CA TYR A 40 20.22 -9.19 -4.30
C TYR A 40 21.42 -8.52 -4.97
N TYR A 41 22.04 -7.53 -4.33
CA TYR A 41 23.30 -6.93 -4.81
C TYR A 41 24.47 -7.92 -4.77
N ALA A 42 24.57 -8.77 -3.74
CA ALA A 42 25.56 -9.83 -3.69
C ALA A 42 25.33 -10.91 -4.75
N LEU A 43 24.05 -11.22 -5.04
CA LEU A 43 23.64 -12.22 -6.01
C LEU A 43 23.77 -11.73 -7.47
N PHE A 44 23.57 -10.43 -7.68
CA PHE A 44 23.49 -9.78 -9.00
C PHE A 44 24.37 -8.51 -9.05
N PRO A 45 25.70 -8.63 -8.89
CA PRO A 45 26.60 -7.49 -8.71
C PRO A 45 26.69 -6.56 -9.94
N ASN A 46 26.43 -7.08 -11.14
CA ASN A 46 26.46 -6.32 -12.39
C ASN A 46 25.15 -5.58 -12.68
N TYR A 47 24.18 -5.63 -11.76
CA TYR A 47 22.86 -5.03 -11.90
C TYR A 47 22.57 -4.08 -10.73
N HIS A 48 21.51 -3.28 -10.83
CA HIS A 48 20.98 -2.46 -9.74
C HIS A 48 19.61 -2.97 -9.26
N PRO A 49 19.53 -4.11 -8.52
CA PRO A 49 18.26 -4.74 -8.18
C PRO A 49 17.25 -3.82 -7.50
N SER A 50 17.66 -3.00 -6.52
CA SER A 50 16.71 -2.10 -5.82
C SER A 50 15.99 -1.13 -6.77
N ARG A 51 16.68 -0.69 -7.82
CA ARG A 51 16.16 0.25 -8.82
C ARG A 51 15.37 -0.46 -9.92
N VAL A 52 15.95 -1.52 -10.48
CA VAL A 52 15.33 -2.26 -11.59
C VAL A 52 14.07 -2.99 -11.14
N LEU A 53 14.06 -3.63 -9.97
CA LEU A 53 12.87 -4.33 -9.48
C LEU A 53 11.70 -3.35 -9.30
N THR A 54 11.97 -2.13 -8.80
CA THR A 54 10.94 -1.08 -8.70
C THR A 54 10.44 -0.63 -10.09
N LEU A 55 11.35 -0.48 -11.06
CA LEU A 55 10.99 -0.16 -12.45
C LEU A 55 10.20 -1.29 -13.14
N VAL A 56 10.39 -2.54 -12.74
CA VAL A 56 9.58 -3.66 -13.21
C VAL A 56 8.22 -3.66 -12.51
N TYR A 57 8.18 -3.48 -11.19
CA TYR A 57 6.94 -3.49 -10.41
C TYR A 57 5.93 -2.44 -10.91
N GLN A 58 6.38 -1.21 -11.11
CA GLN A 58 5.50 -0.05 -11.22
C GLN A 58 4.63 -0.02 -12.49
N PRO A 59 5.15 -0.32 -13.70
CA PRO A 59 4.34 -0.33 -14.93
C PRO A 59 3.21 -1.37 -14.87
N PHE A 60 3.46 -2.55 -14.30
CA PHE A 60 2.43 -3.57 -14.16
C PHE A 60 1.37 -3.18 -13.14
N ALA A 61 1.77 -2.56 -12.01
CA ALA A 61 0.83 -2.01 -11.04
C ALA A 61 -0.04 -0.91 -11.68
N LEU A 62 0.57 0.07 -12.34
CA LEU A 62 -0.13 1.17 -13.02
C LEU A 62 -1.08 0.69 -14.11
N GLY A 63 -0.59 -0.14 -15.04
CA GLY A 63 -1.41 -0.66 -16.13
C GLY A 63 -2.62 -1.42 -15.60
N THR A 64 -2.41 -2.24 -14.56
CA THR A 64 -3.48 -3.02 -13.93
C THR A 64 -4.51 -2.12 -13.25
N ILE A 65 -4.10 -1.14 -12.45
CA ILE A 65 -5.06 -0.26 -11.76
C ILE A 65 -5.83 0.64 -12.74
N VAL A 66 -5.22 1.08 -13.84
CA VAL A 66 -5.91 1.84 -14.90
C VAL A 66 -7.02 0.99 -15.53
N ILE A 67 -6.73 -0.26 -15.89
CA ILE A 67 -7.71 -1.19 -16.45
C ILE A 67 -8.86 -1.41 -15.45
N LEU A 68 -8.53 -1.57 -14.17
CA LEU A 68 -9.52 -1.81 -13.12
C LEU A 68 -10.36 -0.57 -12.80
N ALA A 69 -9.78 0.62 -12.79
CA ALA A 69 -10.51 1.87 -12.57
C ALA A 69 -11.50 2.16 -13.74
N CYS A 70 -11.12 1.81 -14.97
CA CYS A 70 -11.99 1.95 -16.14
C CYS A 70 -13.11 0.90 -16.21
N ASN A 71 -12.88 -0.31 -15.66
CA ASN A 71 -13.81 -1.44 -15.75
C ASN A 71 -14.42 -1.85 -14.40
N GLU A 72 -14.28 -1.03 -13.35
CA GLU A 72 -14.58 -1.36 -11.95
C GLU A 72 -15.96 -1.99 -11.78
N ALA A 73 -17.00 -1.35 -12.33
CA ALA A 73 -18.39 -1.78 -12.19
C ALA A 73 -18.71 -3.16 -12.81
N LYS A 74 -17.82 -3.70 -13.66
CA LYS A 74 -18.02 -4.98 -14.35
C LYS A 74 -17.34 -6.16 -13.68
N VAL A 75 -16.41 -5.92 -12.74
CA VAL A 75 -15.59 -6.98 -12.15
C VAL A 75 -15.93 -7.15 -10.68
N ASP A 76 -16.30 -8.38 -10.32
CA ASP A 76 -16.62 -8.75 -8.94
C ASP A 76 -15.41 -8.54 -8.00
N THR A 77 -15.64 -7.80 -6.91
CA THR A 77 -14.60 -7.39 -5.97
C THR A 77 -13.99 -8.59 -5.22
N ARG A 78 -14.82 -9.59 -4.91
CA ARG A 78 -14.37 -10.81 -4.22
C ARG A 78 -13.36 -11.59 -5.05
N LYS A 79 -13.69 -11.82 -6.33
CA LYS A 79 -12.80 -12.53 -7.26
C LYS A 79 -11.48 -11.79 -7.44
N ARG A 80 -11.53 -10.46 -7.57
CA ARG A 80 -10.33 -9.61 -7.65
C ARG A 80 -9.44 -9.83 -6.42
N ILE A 81 -9.95 -9.56 -5.22
CA ILE A 81 -9.13 -9.58 -4.01
C ILE A 81 -8.55 -10.97 -3.73
N LEU A 82 -9.34 -12.04 -3.89
CA LEU A 82 -8.84 -13.41 -3.70
C LEU A 82 -7.79 -13.79 -4.75
N ALA A 83 -7.98 -13.41 -6.02
CA ALA A 83 -6.99 -13.63 -7.06
C ALA A 83 -5.68 -12.88 -6.77
N GLY A 84 -5.77 -11.64 -6.30
CA GLY A 84 -4.62 -10.82 -5.94
C GLY A 84 -3.80 -11.41 -4.77
N TYR A 85 -4.45 -11.79 -3.66
CA TYR A 85 -3.74 -12.46 -2.55
C TYR A 85 -3.21 -13.85 -2.92
N THR A 86 -3.91 -14.58 -3.78
CA THR A 86 -3.40 -15.85 -4.31
C THR A 86 -2.14 -15.61 -5.15
N LEU A 87 -2.15 -14.59 -6.02
CA LEU A 87 -1.00 -14.21 -6.83
C LEU A 87 0.18 -13.80 -5.96
N TYR A 88 -0.03 -13.03 -4.90
CA TYR A 88 1.00 -12.70 -3.90
C TYR A 88 1.61 -13.97 -3.29
N THR A 89 0.77 -14.83 -2.72
CA THR A 89 1.21 -16.06 -2.04
C THR A 89 2.02 -16.96 -2.99
N LEU A 90 1.54 -17.16 -4.22
CA LEU A 90 2.23 -17.97 -5.23
C LEU A 90 3.53 -17.32 -5.70
N SER A 91 3.54 -15.99 -5.87
CA SER A 91 4.74 -15.24 -6.27
C SER A 91 5.83 -15.32 -5.21
N THR A 92 5.49 -15.07 -3.94
CA THR A 92 6.43 -15.17 -2.82
C THR A 92 6.92 -16.61 -2.62
N LEU A 93 6.04 -17.61 -2.75
CA LEU A 93 6.44 -19.02 -2.74
C LEU A 93 7.39 -19.35 -3.91
N THR A 94 7.15 -18.79 -5.09
CA THR A 94 8.01 -18.98 -6.26
C THR A 94 9.40 -18.36 -6.04
N LEU A 95 9.52 -17.24 -5.33
CA LEU A 95 10.84 -16.70 -4.92
C LEU A 95 11.60 -17.68 -4.03
N ILE A 96 10.93 -18.31 -3.07
CA ILE A 96 11.52 -19.33 -2.20
C ILE A 96 11.99 -20.53 -3.04
N LEU A 97 11.13 -21.02 -3.93
CA LEU A 97 11.45 -22.16 -4.80
C LEU A 97 12.60 -21.84 -5.76
N LEU A 98 12.64 -20.63 -6.32
CA LEU A 98 13.73 -20.17 -7.18
C LEU A 98 15.04 -20.10 -6.42
N ASP A 99 15.06 -19.56 -5.20
CA ASP A 99 16.26 -19.53 -4.36
C ASP A 99 16.76 -20.95 -4.04
N LEU A 100 15.85 -21.85 -3.68
CA LEU A 100 16.19 -23.25 -3.39
C LEU A 100 16.72 -23.99 -4.62
N ALA A 101 16.03 -23.89 -5.76
CA ALA A 101 16.41 -24.56 -7.01
C ALA A 101 17.74 -24.06 -7.56
N THR A 102 18.02 -22.77 -7.41
CA THR A 102 19.28 -22.16 -7.86
C THR A 102 20.38 -22.28 -6.82
N SER A 103 20.08 -22.80 -5.62
CA SER A 103 20.97 -22.80 -4.46
C SER A 103 21.52 -21.41 -4.12
N GLY A 104 20.74 -20.36 -4.38
CA GLY A 104 21.18 -18.97 -4.22
C GLY A 104 22.32 -18.58 -5.16
N ARG A 105 22.37 -19.17 -6.36
CA ARG A 105 23.34 -18.76 -7.41
C ARG A 105 22.79 -17.59 -8.20
N GLY A 106 23.66 -16.63 -8.51
CA GLY A 106 23.33 -15.50 -9.37
C GLY A 106 23.19 -15.90 -10.84
N GLY A 107 23.16 -14.89 -11.70
CA GLY A 107 23.12 -15.06 -13.15
C GLY A 107 21.88 -14.46 -13.81
N ILE A 108 21.99 -14.19 -15.12
CA ILE A 108 20.98 -13.45 -15.87
C ILE A 108 19.62 -14.15 -15.89
N GLY A 109 19.58 -15.48 -16.02
CA GLY A 109 18.33 -16.25 -16.02
C GLY A 109 17.58 -16.13 -14.69
N ASN A 110 18.31 -16.24 -13.56
CA ASN A 110 17.72 -16.12 -12.23
C ASN A 110 17.26 -14.68 -11.97
N TYR A 111 18.01 -13.69 -12.44
CA TYR A 111 17.61 -12.28 -12.36
C TYR A 111 16.33 -11.99 -13.14
N ILE A 112 16.22 -12.49 -14.38
CA ILE A 112 14.99 -12.40 -15.18
C ILE A 112 13.82 -13.08 -14.46
N GLY A 113 14.06 -14.23 -13.84
CA GLY A 113 13.07 -14.93 -13.01
C GLY A 113 12.56 -14.06 -11.86
N VAL A 114 13.46 -13.42 -11.10
CA VAL A 114 13.09 -12.49 -10.02
C VAL A 114 12.29 -11.30 -10.57
N CYS A 115 12.71 -10.70 -11.70
CA CYS A 115 11.98 -9.61 -12.34
C CYS A 115 10.55 -10.03 -12.75
N ALA A 116 10.38 -11.21 -13.35
CA ALA A 116 9.07 -11.72 -13.73
C ALA A 116 8.14 -11.88 -12.51
N ILE A 117 8.67 -12.38 -11.40
CA ILE A 117 7.91 -12.52 -10.15
C ILE A 117 7.55 -11.14 -9.56
N VAL A 118 8.45 -10.16 -9.63
CA VAL A 118 8.18 -8.79 -9.21
C VAL A 118 7.11 -8.12 -10.08
N GLY A 119 7.07 -8.40 -11.37
CA GLY A 119 5.96 -7.99 -12.23
C GLY A 119 4.62 -8.55 -11.75
N CYS A 120 4.60 -9.82 -11.30
CA CYS A 120 3.42 -10.44 -10.70
C CYS A 120 3.01 -9.76 -9.38
N PHE A 121 3.97 -9.34 -8.55
CA PHE A 121 3.67 -8.52 -7.37
C PHE A 121 2.99 -7.20 -7.73
N GLY A 122 3.47 -6.50 -8.77
CA GLY A 122 2.83 -5.27 -9.24
C GLY A 122 1.36 -5.49 -9.67
N ILE A 123 1.08 -6.57 -10.38
CA ILE A 123 -0.30 -6.95 -10.76
C ILE A 123 -1.14 -7.26 -9.51
N GLY A 124 -0.62 -8.09 -8.60
CA GLY A 124 -1.29 -8.46 -7.36
C GLY A 124 -1.63 -7.24 -6.50
N ASP A 125 -0.72 -6.28 -6.42
CA ASP A 125 -0.86 -5.05 -5.66
C ASP A 125 -1.97 -4.16 -6.17
N ALA A 126 -1.99 -3.88 -7.46
CA ALA A 126 -3.06 -3.10 -8.06
C ALA A 126 -4.43 -3.75 -7.87
N ILE A 127 -4.50 -5.08 -7.97
CA ILE A 127 -5.73 -5.84 -7.76
C ILE A 127 -6.21 -5.74 -6.31
N VAL A 128 -5.33 -6.00 -5.34
CA VAL A 128 -5.66 -6.02 -3.91
C VAL A 128 -5.90 -4.61 -3.39
N GLN A 129 -4.96 -3.68 -3.58
CA GLN A 129 -5.11 -2.31 -3.08
C GLN A 129 -6.34 -1.64 -3.69
N GLY A 130 -6.53 -1.73 -5.01
CA GLY A 130 -7.71 -1.16 -5.67
C GLY A 130 -9.01 -1.79 -5.19
N GLY A 131 -9.06 -3.13 -5.13
CA GLY A 131 -10.25 -3.86 -4.69
C GLY A 131 -10.61 -3.60 -3.22
N MET A 132 -9.64 -3.73 -2.32
CA MET A 132 -9.84 -3.50 -0.88
C MET A 132 -10.20 -2.04 -0.61
N THR A 133 -9.48 -1.10 -1.21
CA THR A 133 -9.77 0.33 -1.01
C THR A 133 -11.17 0.68 -1.49
N GLY A 134 -11.58 0.18 -2.66
CA GLY A 134 -12.94 0.32 -3.16
C GLY A 134 -14.00 -0.28 -2.22
N ASP A 135 -13.84 -1.54 -1.80
CA ASP A 135 -14.77 -2.23 -0.89
C ASP A 135 -14.91 -1.49 0.45
N LEU A 136 -13.78 -1.05 1.03
CA LEU A 136 -13.76 -0.38 2.32
C LEU A 136 -14.26 1.07 2.27
N SER A 137 -14.29 1.70 1.08
CA SER A 137 -14.67 3.11 0.91
C SER A 137 -16.15 3.38 1.20
N PHE A 138 -17.02 2.37 1.07
CA PHE A 138 -18.44 2.48 1.44
C PHE A 138 -18.78 1.94 2.83
N MET A 139 -17.77 1.49 3.59
CA MET A 139 -17.92 1.00 4.96
C MET A 139 -17.62 2.11 5.99
N CYS A 140 -17.33 1.73 7.23
CA CYS A 140 -16.90 2.68 8.25
C CYS A 140 -15.44 3.13 8.01
N PRO A 141 -15.11 4.42 8.22
CA PRO A 141 -13.76 4.96 7.99
C PRO A 141 -12.63 4.26 8.75
N GLU A 142 -12.94 3.64 9.88
CA GLU A 142 -11.98 2.89 10.68
C GLU A 142 -11.46 1.66 9.94
N PHE A 143 -12.22 1.07 9.02
CA PHE A 143 -11.77 -0.09 8.25
C PHE A 143 -10.71 0.29 7.22
N ILE A 144 -10.97 1.33 6.41
CA ILE A 144 -10.00 1.81 5.41
C ILE A 144 -8.76 2.37 6.11
N GLN A 145 -8.93 3.10 7.23
CA GLN A 145 -7.79 3.55 8.03
C GLN A 145 -6.97 2.38 8.59
N SER A 146 -7.62 1.32 9.09
CA SER A 146 -6.94 0.13 9.60
C SER A 146 -6.17 -0.62 8.50
N PHE A 147 -6.76 -0.74 7.31
CA PHE A 147 -6.08 -1.31 6.14
C PHE A 147 -4.82 -0.52 5.77
N PHE A 148 -4.92 0.81 5.68
CA PHE A 148 -3.76 1.65 5.42
C PHE A 148 -2.73 1.62 6.56
N ALA A 149 -3.15 1.48 7.82
CA ALA A 149 -2.23 1.27 8.94
C ALA A 149 -1.48 -0.07 8.83
N GLY A 150 -2.16 -1.14 8.40
CA GLY A 150 -1.55 -2.43 8.09
C GLY A 150 -0.46 -2.32 7.01
N LEU A 151 -0.75 -1.59 5.92
CA LEU A 151 0.23 -1.31 4.86
C LEU A 151 1.53 -0.71 5.44
N ALA A 152 1.45 0.32 6.28
CA ALA A 152 2.63 0.92 6.93
C ALA A 152 3.30 0.00 7.95
N ALA A 153 2.51 -0.76 8.71
CA ALA A 153 3.04 -1.70 9.69
C ALA A 153 3.93 -2.76 9.03
N SER A 154 3.61 -3.17 7.81
CA SER A 154 4.47 -4.09 7.05
C SER A 154 5.89 -3.51 6.87
N GLY A 155 6.01 -2.24 6.49
CA GLY A 155 7.30 -1.56 6.34
C GLY A 155 8.05 -1.40 7.67
N ALA A 156 7.34 -1.03 8.74
CA ALA A 156 7.96 -0.87 10.07
C ALA A 156 8.47 -2.21 10.61
N VAL A 157 7.68 -3.28 10.46
CA VAL A 157 8.06 -4.63 10.89
C VAL A 157 9.24 -5.15 10.06
N THR A 158 9.22 -5.01 8.72
CA THR A 158 10.34 -5.46 7.89
C THR A 158 11.61 -4.68 8.17
N SER A 159 11.52 -3.37 8.41
CA SER A 159 12.68 -2.55 8.85
C SER A 159 13.23 -3.02 10.20
N GLY A 160 12.37 -3.29 11.18
CA GLY A 160 12.79 -3.81 12.49
C GLY A 160 13.44 -5.20 12.38
N LEU A 161 12.81 -6.11 11.64
CA LEU A 161 13.37 -7.42 11.33
C LEU A 161 14.73 -7.29 10.63
N ARG A 162 14.89 -6.33 9.72
CA ARG A 162 16.14 -6.09 8.99
C ARG A 162 17.27 -5.62 9.91
N LEU A 163 16.98 -4.70 10.83
CA LEU A 163 17.95 -4.26 11.84
C LEU A 163 18.37 -5.43 12.73
N MET A 164 17.42 -6.25 13.19
CA MET A 164 17.72 -7.44 14.00
C MET A 164 18.51 -8.48 13.20
N ALA A 165 18.15 -8.73 11.94
CA ALA A 165 18.85 -9.69 11.08
C ALA A 165 20.30 -9.25 10.85
N LYS A 166 20.53 -7.97 10.59
CA LYS A 166 21.90 -7.44 10.49
C LYS A 166 22.66 -7.69 11.79
N ALA A 167 22.09 -7.35 12.95
CA ALA A 167 22.74 -7.55 14.25
C ALA A 167 23.06 -9.03 14.54
N ALA A 168 22.15 -9.93 14.18
CA ALA A 168 22.25 -11.35 14.47
C ALA A 168 23.16 -12.12 13.48
N PHE A 169 23.25 -11.68 12.23
CA PHE A 169 23.85 -12.44 11.14
C PHE A 169 25.11 -11.82 10.52
N GLU A 170 25.57 -10.65 11.00
CA GLU A 170 26.78 -9.98 10.47
C GLU A 170 28.03 -10.90 10.46
N ASN A 171 28.09 -11.87 11.38
CA ASN A 171 29.21 -12.81 11.53
C ASN A 171 28.90 -14.26 11.12
N SER A 172 27.75 -14.53 10.49
CA SER A 172 27.32 -15.90 10.14
C SER A 172 27.58 -16.22 8.67
N ASN A 173 28.19 -17.38 8.39
CA ASN A 173 28.23 -17.96 7.05
C ASN A 173 26.79 -18.17 6.52
N ASN A 174 26.49 -17.64 5.33
CA ASN A 174 25.15 -17.64 4.70
C ASN A 174 24.03 -17.00 5.55
N GLY A 175 24.37 -16.13 6.53
CA GLY A 175 23.39 -15.49 7.40
C GLY A 175 22.35 -14.66 6.63
N LEU A 176 22.79 -13.99 5.57
CA LEU A 176 21.93 -13.16 4.73
C LEU A 176 20.86 -13.98 3.98
N ARG A 177 21.25 -15.10 3.38
CA ARG A 177 20.31 -16.01 2.70
C ARG A 177 19.31 -16.63 3.68
N LYS A 178 19.75 -17.03 4.88
CA LYS A 178 18.84 -17.52 5.93
C LYS A 178 17.83 -16.46 6.35
N GLY A 179 18.27 -15.20 6.46
CA GLY A 179 17.40 -14.04 6.67
C GLY A 179 16.35 -13.91 5.57
N VAL A 180 16.75 -13.95 4.30
CA VAL A 180 15.82 -13.89 3.15
C VAL A 180 14.75 -14.96 3.23
N MET A 181 15.16 -16.21 3.43
CA MET A 181 14.24 -17.34 3.47
C MET A 181 13.23 -17.22 4.63
N LEU A 182 13.66 -16.71 5.78
CA LEU A 182 12.78 -16.44 6.92
C LEU A 182 11.75 -15.34 6.59
N PHE A 183 12.17 -14.22 5.98
CA PHE A 183 11.29 -13.11 5.66
C PHE A 183 10.27 -13.50 4.59
N LEU A 184 10.70 -14.23 3.56
CA LEU A 184 9.80 -14.75 2.53
C LEU A 184 8.81 -15.76 3.12
N ALA A 185 9.24 -16.64 4.04
CA ALA A 185 8.34 -17.59 4.70
C ALA A 185 7.28 -16.88 5.57
N ILE A 186 7.68 -15.84 6.32
CA ILE A 186 6.73 -15.00 7.08
C ILE A 186 5.74 -14.33 6.13
N SER A 187 6.22 -13.82 4.99
CA SER A 187 5.39 -13.18 3.97
C SER A 187 4.35 -14.15 3.40
N VAL A 188 4.76 -15.36 2.98
CA VAL A 188 3.83 -16.42 2.50
C VAL A 188 2.77 -16.74 3.56
N PHE A 189 3.15 -16.84 4.84
CA PHE A 189 2.20 -17.12 5.92
C PHE A 189 1.12 -16.03 6.02
N PHE A 190 1.52 -14.75 6.04
CA PHE A 190 0.57 -13.64 6.15
C PHE A 190 -0.28 -13.46 4.89
N GLU A 191 0.30 -13.63 3.70
CA GLU A 191 -0.42 -13.57 2.43
C GLU A 191 -1.47 -14.69 2.33
N PHE A 192 -1.11 -15.91 2.72
CA PHE A 192 -2.05 -17.03 2.79
C PHE A 192 -3.13 -16.80 3.84
N LEU A 193 -2.77 -16.26 5.01
CA LEU A 193 -3.72 -15.87 6.04
C LEU A 193 -4.71 -14.83 5.50
N CYS A 194 -4.28 -13.86 4.69
CA CYS A 194 -5.17 -12.89 4.05
C CYS A 194 -6.23 -13.57 3.16
N ILE A 195 -5.86 -14.61 2.41
CA ILE A 195 -6.81 -15.40 1.62
C ILE A 195 -7.87 -16.02 2.55
N LEU A 196 -7.45 -16.67 3.63
CA LEU A 196 -8.37 -17.32 4.57
C LEU A 196 -9.29 -16.31 5.27
N LEU A 197 -8.73 -15.21 5.76
CA LEU A 197 -9.49 -14.15 6.43
C LEU A 197 -10.52 -13.53 5.48
N TYR A 198 -10.14 -13.18 4.26
CA TYR A 198 -11.03 -12.57 3.28
C TYR A 198 -12.07 -13.56 2.72
N ALA A 199 -11.69 -14.82 2.51
CA ALA A 199 -12.60 -15.84 2.00
C ALA A 199 -13.68 -16.21 3.02
N PHE A 200 -13.30 -16.42 4.29
CA PHE A 200 -14.14 -17.12 5.26
C PHE A 200 -14.63 -16.26 6.42
N ILE A 201 -13.85 -15.26 6.85
CA ILE A 201 -14.16 -14.47 8.07
C ILE A 201 -14.80 -13.13 7.70
N PHE A 202 -14.13 -12.33 6.86
CA PHE A 202 -14.53 -10.96 6.54
C PHE A 202 -15.98 -10.85 6.00
N PRO A 203 -16.43 -11.67 5.03
CA PRO A 203 -17.79 -11.57 4.48
C PRO A 203 -18.87 -11.98 5.49
N LYS A 204 -18.51 -12.77 6.50
CA LYS A 204 -19.45 -13.28 7.51
C LYS A 204 -19.68 -12.30 8.65
N LEU A 205 -18.89 -11.24 8.78
CA LEU A 205 -19.05 -10.24 9.82
C LEU A 205 -20.36 -9.46 9.64
N PRO A 206 -21.21 -9.32 10.69
CA PRO A 206 -22.51 -8.65 10.57
C PRO A 206 -22.40 -7.21 10.04
N ILE A 207 -21.40 -6.46 10.49
CA ILE A 207 -21.13 -5.09 10.00
C ILE A 207 -20.77 -5.06 8.51
N VAL A 208 -19.98 -6.02 8.02
CA VAL A 208 -19.60 -6.12 6.61
C VAL A 208 -20.80 -6.50 5.75
N LYS A 209 -21.59 -7.49 6.20
CA LYS A 209 -22.86 -7.87 5.55
C LYS A 209 -23.80 -6.67 5.40
N HIS A 210 -23.92 -5.87 6.46
CA HIS A 210 -24.75 -4.67 6.45
C HIS A 210 -24.34 -3.68 5.36
N TYR A 211 -23.05 -3.29 5.33
CA TYR A 211 -22.56 -2.34 4.33
C TYR A 211 -22.63 -2.88 2.90
N ARG A 212 -22.30 -4.16 2.67
CA ARG A 212 -22.42 -4.78 1.35
C ARG A 212 -23.87 -4.90 0.88
N THR A 213 -24.81 -5.18 1.78
CA THR A 213 -26.25 -5.19 1.46
C THR A 213 -26.74 -3.79 1.12
N LYS A 214 -26.31 -2.77 1.88
CA LYS A 214 -26.61 -1.37 1.58
C LYS A 214 -26.09 -0.98 0.20
N ALA A 215 -24.83 -1.28 -0.11
CA ALA A 215 -24.24 -0.99 -1.41
C ALA A 215 -25.00 -1.69 -2.56
N ALA A 216 -25.45 -2.94 -2.35
CA ALA A 216 -26.25 -3.67 -3.33
C ALA A 216 -27.61 -3.02 -3.58
N LEU A 217 -28.29 -2.53 -2.53
CA LEU A 217 -29.55 -1.78 -2.64
C LEU A 217 -29.37 -0.42 -3.36
N GLU A 218 -28.18 0.16 -3.28
CA GLU A 218 -27.79 1.38 -4.01
C GLU A 218 -27.32 1.08 -5.45
N GLY A 219 -27.46 -0.16 -5.94
CA GLY A 219 -27.17 -0.56 -7.31
C GLY A 219 -25.77 -1.13 -7.53
N SER A 220 -25.05 -1.53 -6.47
CA SER A 220 -23.72 -2.14 -6.60
C SER A 220 -23.81 -3.60 -7.01
N THR A 221 -23.26 -3.95 -8.17
CA THR A 221 -23.15 -5.32 -8.67
C THR A 221 -21.88 -6.02 -8.16
N THR A 222 -20.88 -5.27 -7.71
CA THR A 222 -19.54 -5.79 -7.39
C THR A 222 -19.46 -6.56 -6.07
N VAL A 223 -20.50 -6.46 -5.24
CA VAL A 223 -20.64 -7.13 -3.94
C VAL A 223 -21.44 -8.44 -4.00
N ALA A 224 -21.92 -8.83 -5.18
CA ALA A 224 -22.84 -9.96 -5.34
C ALA A 224 -22.23 -11.30 -4.90
N ALA A 225 -21.00 -11.63 -5.33
CA ALA A 225 -20.37 -12.90 -4.90
C ALA A 225 -20.04 -12.91 -3.41
N ASP A 226 -19.77 -11.75 -2.82
CA ASP A 226 -19.51 -11.60 -1.40
C ASP A 226 -20.76 -11.80 -0.54
N LEU A 227 -21.91 -11.30 -1.00
CA LEU A 227 -23.20 -11.55 -0.35
C LEU A 227 -23.60 -13.02 -0.45
N ALA A 228 -23.37 -13.65 -1.61
CA ALA A 228 -23.58 -15.08 -1.78
C ALA A 228 -22.69 -15.90 -0.83
N ALA A 229 -21.39 -15.57 -0.73
CA ALA A 229 -20.46 -16.22 0.21
C ALA A 229 -20.84 -16.00 1.69
N ALA A 230 -21.55 -14.92 1.98
CA ALA A 230 -22.12 -14.62 3.29
C ALA A 230 -23.43 -15.37 3.60
N GLY A 231 -23.99 -16.09 2.63
CA GLY A 231 -25.27 -16.81 2.73
C GLY A 231 -26.50 -15.91 2.55
N ILE A 232 -26.38 -14.80 1.82
CA ILE A 232 -27.48 -13.88 1.51
C ILE A 232 -27.86 -14.07 0.03
N GLU A 233 -29.07 -14.58 -0.24
CA GLU A 233 -29.57 -14.77 -1.61
C GLU A 233 -30.03 -13.43 -2.23
N THR A 234 -29.51 -13.13 -3.42
CA THR A 234 -29.68 -11.85 -4.13
C THR A 234 -31.08 -11.65 -4.74
N GLN A 235 -31.94 -12.68 -4.74
CA GLN A 235 -33.27 -12.65 -5.37
C GLN A 235 -34.22 -11.59 -4.77
N SER A 236 -34.10 -11.26 -3.48
CA SER A 236 -34.86 -10.17 -2.85
C SER A 236 -34.35 -8.76 -3.21
N ILE A 237 -33.09 -8.66 -3.67
CA ILE A 237 -32.43 -7.39 -4.03
C ILE A 237 -32.72 -7.03 -5.50
N GLU A 238 -32.87 -8.03 -6.38
CA GLU A 238 -33.22 -7.81 -7.80
C GLU A 238 -34.58 -7.13 -7.99
N LYS A 239 -35.57 -7.38 -7.11
CA LYS A 239 -36.86 -6.67 -7.10
C LYS A 239 -36.72 -5.18 -6.73
N ALA A 240 -35.83 -4.84 -5.79
CA ALA A 240 -35.54 -3.45 -5.41
C ALA A 240 -34.67 -2.72 -6.44
N ASN A 241 -33.80 -3.44 -7.16
CA ASN A 241 -32.95 -2.91 -8.22
C ASN A 241 -33.72 -2.39 -9.45
N ASN A 242 -34.91 -2.93 -9.73
CA ASN A 242 -35.74 -2.43 -10.82
C ASN A 242 -36.36 -1.05 -10.51
N ASP A 243 -36.58 -0.71 -9.23
CA ASP A 243 -37.02 0.62 -8.80
C ASP A 243 -35.82 1.60 -8.60
N ALA A 244 -34.65 1.09 -8.19
CA ALA A 244 -33.43 1.89 -8.00
C ALA A 244 -32.71 2.29 -9.31
N LYS A 245 -33.07 1.68 -10.46
CA LYS A 245 -32.62 2.07 -11.81
C LYS A 245 -32.91 3.54 -12.16
N GLN A 246 -33.71 4.23 -11.34
CA GLN A 246 -34.09 5.64 -11.51
C GLN A 246 -33.25 6.63 -10.68
N SER A 247 -32.26 6.17 -9.90
CA SER A 247 -31.35 7.07 -9.19
C SER A 247 -30.11 7.36 -10.02
N GLU A 248 -29.95 8.62 -10.44
CA GLU A 248 -28.78 9.13 -11.17
C GLU A 248 -27.50 8.75 -10.40
N ARG A 249 -26.71 7.81 -10.96
CA ARG A 249 -25.37 7.43 -10.47
C ARG A 249 -24.35 8.32 -11.17
N LEU A 250 -23.43 8.90 -10.42
CA LEU A 250 -22.32 9.65 -11.00
C LEU A 250 -21.41 8.72 -11.82
N SER A 251 -21.05 9.18 -13.01
CA SER A 251 -20.02 8.54 -13.82
C SER A 251 -18.64 8.68 -13.18
N THR A 252 -17.72 7.76 -13.46
CA THR A 252 -16.32 7.83 -13.01
C THR A 252 -15.67 9.17 -13.37
N LYS A 253 -16.01 9.74 -14.54
CA LYS A 253 -15.54 11.06 -14.97
C LYS A 253 -16.05 12.19 -14.07
N GLN A 254 -17.32 12.14 -13.66
CA GLN A 254 -17.86 13.13 -12.71
C GLN A 254 -17.25 12.98 -11.32
N LEU A 255 -17.05 11.75 -10.84
CA LEU A 255 -16.39 11.49 -9.56
C LEU A 255 -14.95 12.05 -9.54
N PHE A 256 -14.20 11.83 -10.62
CA PHE A 256 -12.88 12.41 -10.83
C PHE A 256 -12.92 13.94 -10.69
N PHE A 257 -13.75 14.64 -11.49
CA PHE A 257 -13.78 16.11 -11.44
C PHE A 257 -14.25 16.68 -10.09
N GLN A 258 -15.09 15.96 -9.34
CA GLN A 258 -15.54 16.41 -8.00
C GLN A 258 -14.51 16.17 -6.88
N ASN A 259 -13.54 15.27 -7.11
CA ASN A 259 -12.53 14.87 -6.11
C ASN A 259 -11.09 15.10 -6.59
N ILE A 260 -10.91 15.87 -7.65
CA ILE A 260 -9.60 16.15 -8.24
C ILE A 260 -8.62 16.75 -7.21
N ASP A 261 -9.11 17.50 -6.23
CA ASP A 261 -8.32 18.01 -5.13
C ASP A 261 -7.74 16.88 -4.25
N TYR A 262 -8.57 15.94 -3.83
CA TYR A 262 -8.14 14.76 -3.07
C TYR A 262 -7.22 13.83 -3.87
N GLU A 263 -7.52 13.63 -5.14
CA GLU A 263 -6.71 12.80 -6.04
C GLU A 263 -5.33 13.44 -6.27
N LEU A 264 -5.29 14.75 -6.55
CA LEU A 264 -4.04 15.51 -6.65
C LEU A 264 -3.26 15.51 -5.32
N ASP A 265 -3.95 15.62 -4.18
CA ASP A 265 -3.32 15.51 -2.87
C ASP A 265 -2.56 14.17 -2.74
N LEU A 266 -3.21 13.04 -3.04
CA LEU A 266 -2.55 11.73 -2.98
C LEU A 266 -1.38 11.64 -3.95
N TYR A 267 -1.56 12.07 -5.19
CA TYR A 267 -0.48 12.08 -6.17
C TYR A 267 0.74 12.87 -5.67
N LEU A 268 0.52 14.10 -5.20
CA LEU A 268 1.58 14.99 -4.71
C LEU A 268 2.23 14.47 -3.43
N ILE A 269 1.45 13.87 -2.52
CA ILE A 269 1.96 13.21 -1.30
C ILE A 269 2.98 12.13 -1.68
N TYR A 270 2.65 11.24 -2.61
CA TYR A 270 3.55 10.14 -2.98
C TYR A 270 4.69 10.60 -3.88
N VAL A 271 4.49 11.63 -4.73
CA VAL A 271 5.58 12.28 -5.49
C VAL A 271 6.64 12.85 -4.55
N ALA A 272 6.24 13.67 -3.58
CA ALA A 272 7.18 14.30 -2.64
C ALA A 272 7.88 13.28 -1.74
N THR A 273 7.17 12.20 -1.40
CA THR A 273 7.73 11.15 -0.54
C THR A 273 8.73 10.29 -1.29
N LEU A 274 8.34 9.74 -2.44
CA LEU A 274 9.17 8.78 -3.16
C LEU A 274 10.22 9.41 -4.05
N SER A 275 10.20 10.74 -4.23
CA SER A 275 11.35 11.44 -4.75
C SER A 275 12.50 11.50 -3.74
N ILE A 276 12.27 11.24 -2.45
CA ILE A 276 13.30 11.32 -1.38
C ILE A 276 13.55 9.93 -0.77
N PHE A 277 12.49 9.17 -0.48
CA PHE A 277 12.57 7.87 0.16
C PHE A 277 12.38 6.73 -0.87
N PRO A 278 13.17 5.64 -0.84
CA PRO A 278 14.35 5.40 0.00
C PRO A 278 15.69 5.76 -0.68
N GLY A 279 15.70 6.06 -1.97
CA GLY A 279 16.92 6.14 -2.79
C GLY A 279 17.91 7.18 -2.29
N PHE A 280 17.50 8.45 -2.23
CA PHE A 280 18.34 9.53 -1.70
C PHE A 280 18.88 9.22 -0.29
N LEU A 281 18.09 8.61 0.59
CA LEU A 281 18.52 8.28 1.96
C LEU A 281 19.58 7.18 2.03
N TYR A 282 19.62 6.30 1.04
CA TYR A 282 20.58 5.20 0.99
C TYR A 282 21.89 5.60 0.30
N GLU A 283 21.83 6.49 -0.70
CA GLU A 283 22.94 6.70 -1.64
C GLU A 283 23.52 8.12 -1.60
N ASN A 284 22.79 9.14 -1.16
CA ASN A 284 23.15 10.56 -1.41
C ASN A 284 23.48 11.36 -0.14
N THR A 285 23.57 10.71 1.02
CA THR A 285 23.77 11.40 2.30
C THR A 285 25.23 11.49 2.74
N GLY A 286 26.20 10.84 2.08
CA GLY A 286 27.61 10.87 2.46
C GLY A 286 27.98 9.92 3.61
N THR A 287 29.12 10.17 4.27
CA THR A 287 29.66 9.32 5.36
C THR A 287 29.18 9.76 6.73
N HIS A 288 28.70 8.81 7.55
CA HIS A 288 28.08 9.07 8.86
C HIS A 288 28.66 8.20 9.96
N THR A 289 28.49 8.61 11.23
CA THR A 289 29.01 7.84 12.39
C THR A 289 28.37 6.46 12.53
N LEU A 290 27.11 6.31 12.08
CA LEU A 290 26.40 5.02 12.05
C LEU A 290 26.92 4.07 10.95
N GLY A 291 27.82 4.51 10.07
CA GLY A 291 28.41 3.68 9.02
C GLY A 291 27.35 2.94 8.20
N SER A 292 27.51 1.62 8.06
CA SER A 292 26.59 0.76 7.30
C SER A 292 25.18 0.63 7.93
N TRP A 293 24.96 1.15 9.14
CA TRP A 293 23.65 1.17 9.80
C TRP A 293 22.82 2.41 9.45
N TYR A 294 23.46 3.46 8.93
CA TYR A 294 22.84 4.76 8.72
C TYR A 294 21.57 4.67 7.85
N GLY A 295 21.68 4.14 6.63
CA GLY A 295 20.53 4.00 5.72
C GLY A 295 19.42 3.11 6.30
N LEU A 296 19.76 2.05 7.03
CA LEU A 296 18.78 1.17 7.66
C LEU A 296 18.00 1.88 8.77
N VAL A 297 18.70 2.69 9.59
CA VAL A 297 18.06 3.51 10.63
C VAL A 297 17.14 4.53 10.00
N LEU A 298 17.56 5.26 8.95
CA LEU A 298 16.69 6.22 8.26
C LEU A 298 15.42 5.56 7.72
N ILE A 299 15.54 4.41 7.06
CA ILE A 299 14.38 3.69 6.52
C ILE A 299 13.44 3.23 7.66
N ALA A 300 14.00 2.71 8.75
CA ALA A 300 13.22 2.33 9.91
C ALA A 300 12.47 3.53 10.53
N MET A 301 13.14 4.68 10.65
CA MET A 301 12.53 5.90 11.16
C MET A 301 11.38 6.37 10.27
N TYR A 302 11.56 6.38 8.94
CA TYR A 302 10.47 6.69 8.01
C TYR A 302 9.26 5.78 8.23
N ASN A 303 9.47 4.46 8.22
CA ASN A 303 8.38 3.49 8.29
C ASN A 303 7.64 3.52 9.64
N VAL A 304 8.36 3.70 10.75
CA VAL A 304 7.76 3.83 12.09
C VAL A 304 6.90 5.09 12.16
N TRP A 305 7.42 6.22 11.68
CA TRP A 305 6.67 7.47 11.71
C TRP A 305 5.53 7.52 10.69
N ASP A 306 5.64 6.83 9.55
CA ASP A 306 4.50 6.62 8.63
C ASP A 306 3.38 5.84 9.33
N LEU A 307 3.71 4.76 10.03
CA LEU A 307 2.74 4.01 10.82
C LEU A 307 2.07 4.87 11.89
N ILE A 308 2.86 5.63 12.67
CA ILE A 308 2.32 6.56 13.67
C ILE A 308 1.40 7.59 12.99
N GLY A 309 1.83 8.16 11.87
CA GLY A 309 1.07 9.13 11.08
C GLY A 309 -0.29 8.63 10.66
N ARG A 310 -0.42 7.34 10.30
CA ARG A 310 -1.72 6.73 9.93
C ARG A 310 -2.67 6.56 11.11
N TYR A 311 -2.18 6.57 12.34
CA TYR A 311 -3.00 6.57 13.56
C TYR A 311 -3.31 7.98 14.07
N VAL A 312 -2.54 9.01 13.72
CA VAL A 312 -2.80 10.40 14.15
C VAL A 312 -4.24 10.87 13.89
N PRO A 313 -4.89 10.55 12.74
CA PRO A 313 -6.29 10.92 12.48
C PRO A 313 -7.32 10.32 13.45
N LEU A 314 -6.95 9.35 14.30
CA LEU A 314 -7.83 8.90 15.39
C LEU A 314 -8.04 10.00 16.45
N ILE A 315 -7.11 10.96 16.53
CA ILE A 315 -7.24 12.14 17.38
C ILE A 315 -7.99 13.21 16.57
N ASP A 316 -9.30 13.32 16.83
CA ASP A 316 -10.21 14.18 16.06
C ASP A 316 -9.78 15.66 15.96
N LYS A 317 -9.03 16.17 16.95
CA LYS A 317 -8.50 17.55 16.97
C LYS A 317 -7.36 17.79 15.97
N ILE A 318 -6.62 16.73 15.62
CA ILE A 318 -5.44 16.82 14.73
C ILE A 318 -5.80 16.38 13.32
N LYS A 319 -6.87 15.58 13.17
CA LYS A 319 -7.39 15.15 11.86
C LYS A 319 -7.72 16.35 10.97
N LEU A 320 -7.00 16.48 9.86
CA LEU A 320 -7.20 17.55 8.91
C LEU A 320 -8.41 17.24 8.01
N LYS A 321 -9.53 17.94 8.26
CA LYS A 321 -10.82 17.73 7.56
C LYS A 321 -11.06 18.71 6.41
N SER A 322 -10.32 19.82 6.37
CA SER A 322 -10.48 20.88 5.35
C SER A 322 -9.79 20.49 4.05
N ARG A 323 -10.53 20.46 2.93
CA ARG A 323 -9.97 20.24 1.58
C ARG A 323 -8.84 21.24 1.25
N LYS A 324 -9.07 22.54 1.50
CA LYS A 324 -8.02 23.57 1.32
C LYS A 324 -6.83 23.36 2.26
N GLY A 325 -7.10 22.96 3.50
CA GLY A 325 -6.07 22.66 4.47
C GLY A 325 -5.19 21.49 4.03
N LEU A 326 -5.79 20.42 3.51
CA LEU A 326 -5.09 19.26 2.96
C LEU A 326 -4.18 19.68 1.80
N MET A 327 -4.72 20.41 0.82
CA MET A 327 -3.92 20.92 -0.30
C MET A 327 -2.73 21.79 0.15
N ILE A 328 -2.94 22.72 1.08
CA ILE A 328 -1.86 23.56 1.63
C ILE A 328 -0.81 22.70 2.34
N ALA A 329 -1.25 21.74 3.17
CA ALA A 329 -0.35 20.84 3.88
C ALA A 329 0.45 19.97 2.90
N THR A 330 -0.20 19.40 1.87
CA THR A 330 0.43 18.61 0.82
C THR A 330 1.48 19.42 0.06
N LEU A 331 1.14 20.63 -0.41
CA LEU A 331 2.07 21.51 -1.12
C LEU A 331 3.24 21.92 -0.24
N SER A 332 3.01 22.17 1.06
CA SER A 332 4.09 22.51 1.99
C SER A 332 5.15 21.40 2.13
N ARG A 333 4.80 20.13 1.87
CA ARG A 333 5.76 19.02 1.91
C ARG A 333 6.86 19.13 0.86
N PHE A 334 6.67 19.88 -0.23
CA PHE A 334 7.73 20.12 -1.21
C PHE A 334 8.86 21.00 -0.65
N LEU A 335 8.64 21.73 0.45
CA LEU A 335 9.72 22.40 1.18
C LEU A 335 10.71 21.40 1.81
N LEU A 336 10.31 20.12 1.98
CA LEU A 336 11.22 19.10 2.45
C LEU A 336 12.34 18.82 1.46
N VAL A 337 12.10 18.92 0.14
CA VAL A 337 13.13 18.69 -0.89
C VAL A 337 14.37 19.56 -0.66
N PRO A 338 14.29 20.91 -0.61
CA PRO A 338 15.45 21.74 -0.29
C PRO A 338 15.97 21.47 1.14
N CYS A 339 15.12 21.21 2.14
CA CYS A 339 15.59 20.87 3.50
C CYS A 339 16.49 19.62 3.50
N PHE A 340 16.11 18.56 2.78
CA PHE A 340 16.89 17.34 2.63
C PHE A 340 18.21 17.60 1.91
N TYR A 341 18.18 18.38 0.82
CA TYR A 341 19.39 18.77 0.09
C TYR A 341 20.41 19.51 0.99
N PHE A 342 19.96 20.53 1.71
CA PHE A 342 20.84 21.29 2.61
C PHE A 342 21.33 20.45 3.79
N THR A 343 20.46 19.61 4.35
CA THR A 343 20.83 18.73 5.47
C THR A 343 21.87 17.68 5.05
N ALA A 344 21.78 17.13 3.84
CA ALA A 344 22.80 16.21 3.34
C ALA A 344 24.17 16.86 3.12
N LYS A 345 24.22 18.18 2.88
CA LYS A 345 25.47 18.91 2.67
C LYS A 345 26.08 19.50 3.93
N TYR A 346 25.23 19.97 4.84
CA TYR A 346 25.65 20.81 5.97
C TYR A 346 25.12 20.33 7.32
N GLY A 347 24.11 19.46 7.32
CA GLY A 347 23.47 18.97 8.53
C GLY A 347 24.13 17.73 9.10
N ASP A 348 23.92 17.50 10.39
CA ASP A 348 24.32 16.26 11.04
C ASP A 348 23.28 15.13 10.81
N GLN A 349 23.66 13.92 11.23
CA GLN A 349 22.80 12.74 11.18
C GLN A 349 21.49 12.89 11.96
N GLY A 350 21.46 13.69 13.03
CA GLY A 350 20.28 13.91 13.86
C GLY A 350 19.20 14.70 13.11
N TRP A 351 19.61 15.75 12.38
CA TRP A 351 18.71 16.51 11.51
C TRP A 351 18.14 15.66 10.38
N MET A 352 18.95 14.77 9.79
CA MET A 352 18.45 13.85 8.76
C MET A 352 17.39 12.90 9.34
N ILE A 353 17.66 12.30 10.49
CA ILE A 353 16.69 11.42 11.19
C ILE A 353 15.39 12.18 11.48
N PHE A 354 15.48 13.43 11.94
CA PHE A 354 14.30 14.27 12.19
C PHE A 354 13.49 14.52 10.91
N LEU A 355 14.13 14.93 9.81
CA LEU A 355 13.45 15.20 8.54
C LEU A 355 12.78 13.94 7.98
N VAL A 356 13.45 12.79 8.05
CA VAL A 356 12.89 11.51 7.61
C VAL A 356 11.70 11.09 8.46
N SER A 357 11.78 11.31 9.78
CA SER A 357 10.66 11.05 10.70
C SER A 357 9.46 11.94 10.36
N PHE A 358 9.69 13.23 10.11
CA PHE A 358 8.65 14.17 9.70
C PHE A 358 8.06 13.83 8.32
N LEU A 359 8.89 13.39 7.37
CA LEU A 359 8.44 12.91 6.06
C LEU A 359 7.48 11.72 6.19
N GLY A 360 7.83 10.73 7.02
CA GLY A 360 6.97 9.58 7.32
C GLY A 360 5.67 9.99 8.00
N LEU A 361 5.76 10.77 9.08
CA LEU A 361 4.60 11.24 9.85
C LEU A 361 3.58 11.97 8.95
N THR A 362 4.05 12.92 8.13
CA THR A 362 3.18 13.69 7.23
C THR A 362 2.62 12.85 6.09
N ASN A 363 3.38 11.87 5.58
CA ASN A 363 2.91 10.93 4.56
C ASN A 363 1.68 10.14 5.06
N GLY A 364 1.82 9.48 6.21
CA GLY A 364 0.77 8.65 6.79
C GLY A 364 -0.44 9.47 7.22
N HIS A 365 -0.19 10.62 7.86
CA HIS A 365 -1.25 11.50 8.37
C HIS A 365 -2.15 12.02 7.23
N LEU A 366 -1.55 12.62 6.19
CA LEU A 366 -2.31 13.20 5.10
C LEU A 366 -3.00 12.13 4.24
N THR A 367 -2.32 11.00 3.99
CA THR A 367 -2.91 9.87 3.25
C THR A 367 -4.22 9.41 3.91
N VAL A 368 -4.22 9.13 5.22
CA VAL A 368 -5.42 8.67 5.92
C VAL A 368 -6.49 9.77 6.00
N CYS A 369 -6.10 11.05 6.12
CA CYS A 369 -7.07 12.14 6.06
C CYS A 369 -7.82 12.15 4.73
N VAL A 370 -7.12 12.02 3.60
CA VAL A 370 -7.74 11.94 2.27
C VAL A 370 -8.58 10.67 2.12
N MET A 371 -8.01 9.49 2.39
CA MET A 371 -8.67 8.19 2.20
C MET A 371 -9.95 8.05 3.02
N THR A 372 -10.04 8.70 4.18
CA THR A 372 -11.24 8.65 5.03
C THR A 372 -12.23 9.80 4.76
N ALA A 373 -11.84 10.83 4.03
CA ALA A 373 -12.67 12.00 3.75
C ALA A 373 -13.29 11.94 2.34
N ALA A 374 -12.52 11.56 1.33
CA ALA A 374 -12.93 11.60 -0.07
C ALA A 374 -14.20 10.75 -0.38
N PRO A 375 -14.35 9.51 0.13
CA PRO A 375 -15.54 8.72 -0.14
C PRO A 375 -16.83 9.24 0.52
N LYS A 376 -16.78 10.21 1.44
CA LYS A 376 -17.97 10.62 2.18
C LYS A 376 -18.95 11.39 1.30
N GLY A 377 -20.24 11.05 1.42
CA GLY A 377 -21.33 11.74 0.71
C GLY A 377 -21.73 11.10 -0.63
N TYR A 378 -21.03 10.05 -1.04
CA TYR A 378 -21.33 9.27 -2.25
C TYR A 378 -22.10 7.98 -1.92
N LYS A 379 -22.77 7.40 -2.92
CA LYS A 379 -23.42 6.09 -2.82
C LYS A 379 -22.39 4.96 -2.86
N GLY A 380 -22.71 3.77 -2.38
CA GLY A 380 -21.82 2.60 -2.34
C GLY A 380 -21.08 2.30 -3.66
N PRO A 381 -21.76 2.23 -4.82
CA PRO A 381 -21.10 2.03 -6.11
C PRO A 381 -20.14 3.17 -6.51
N GLU A 382 -20.45 4.40 -6.12
CA GLU A 382 -19.63 5.59 -6.39
C GLU A 382 -18.41 5.63 -5.46
N GLN A 383 -18.60 5.27 -4.19
CA GLN A 383 -17.54 5.13 -3.20
C GLN A 383 -16.54 4.04 -3.59
N ASN A 384 -17.00 2.91 -4.13
CA ASN A 384 -16.12 1.86 -4.64
C ASN A 384 -15.30 2.34 -5.85
N ALA A 385 -15.96 2.95 -6.83
CA ALA A 385 -15.28 3.55 -7.98
C ALA A 385 -14.25 4.61 -7.57
N LEU A 386 -14.62 5.51 -6.65
CA LEU A 386 -13.72 6.53 -6.11
C LEU A 386 -12.54 5.90 -5.36
N GLY A 387 -12.75 4.84 -4.58
CA GLY A 387 -11.64 4.11 -3.93
C GLY A 387 -10.60 3.59 -4.92
N ASN A 388 -11.02 3.09 -6.09
CA ASN A 388 -10.10 2.66 -7.15
C ASN A 388 -9.37 3.86 -7.80
N LEU A 389 -10.06 5.00 -8.01
CA LEU A 389 -9.44 6.23 -8.51
C LEU A 389 -8.38 6.78 -7.55
N LEU A 390 -8.65 6.78 -6.24
CA LEU A 390 -7.69 7.22 -5.24
C LEU A 390 -6.42 6.34 -5.27
N VAL A 391 -6.55 5.02 -5.41
CA VAL A 391 -5.40 4.10 -5.55
C VAL A 391 -4.64 4.35 -6.86
N LEU A 392 -5.35 4.63 -7.96
CA LEU A 392 -4.70 5.03 -9.22
C LEU A 392 -3.81 6.25 -9.01
N PHE A 393 -4.28 7.29 -8.31
CA PHE A 393 -3.49 8.50 -8.03
C PHE A 393 -2.33 8.25 -7.08
N ILE A 394 -2.48 7.35 -6.10
CA ILE A 394 -1.36 6.87 -5.27
C ILE A 394 -0.28 6.22 -6.16
N LEU A 395 -0.66 5.28 -7.03
CA LEU A 395 0.30 4.57 -7.88
C LEU A 395 0.93 5.48 -8.94
N CYS A 396 0.19 6.46 -9.47
CA CYS A 396 0.75 7.50 -10.34
C CYS A 396 1.79 8.33 -9.58
N GLY A 397 1.48 8.72 -8.34
CA GLY A 397 2.40 9.50 -7.51
C GLY A 397 3.66 8.72 -7.15
N ILE A 398 3.51 7.43 -6.83
CA ILE A 398 4.63 6.50 -6.58
C ILE A 398 5.54 6.43 -7.81
N CYS A 399 4.97 6.22 -8.99
CA CYS A 399 5.74 6.12 -10.23
C CYS A 399 6.51 7.40 -10.56
N SER A 400 5.83 8.55 -10.48
CA SER A 400 6.45 9.86 -10.71
C SER A 400 7.53 10.15 -9.66
N GLY A 401 7.26 9.87 -8.38
CA GLY A 401 8.22 10.05 -7.29
C GLY A 401 9.48 9.22 -7.50
N VAL A 402 9.34 7.92 -7.79
CA VAL A 402 10.48 7.03 -8.09
C VAL A 402 11.28 7.53 -9.30
N ALA A 403 10.63 8.05 -10.34
CA ALA A 403 11.35 8.64 -11.48
C ALA A 403 12.13 9.90 -11.09
N LEU A 404 11.55 10.76 -10.24
CA LEU A 404 12.20 11.98 -9.75
C LEU A 404 13.34 11.71 -8.76
N ASP A 405 13.32 10.57 -8.04
CA ASP A 405 14.42 10.16 -7.15
C ASP A 405 15.76 10.08 -7.88
N TRP A 406 15.76 9.70 -9.16
CA TRP A 406 16.97 9.67 -9.99
C TRP A 406 17.62 11.04 -10.18
N LEU A 407 16.86 12.13 -10.06
CA LEU A 407 17.38 13.49 -10.21
C LEU A 407 18.38 13.85 -9.10
N TRP A 408 18.30 13.22 -7.93
CA TRP A 408 19.27 13.43 -6.84
C TRP A 408 20.68 13.00 -7.16
N ILE A 409 20.82 12.16 -8.19
CA ILE A 409 22.11 11.64 -8.63
C ILE A 409 22.78 12.60 -9.61
N ILE A 410 22.00 13.44 -10.28
CA ILE A 410 22.50 14.42 -11.23
C ILE A 410 23.30 15.48 -10.46
N GLY A 411 24.62 15.52 -10.71
CA GLY A 411 25.55 16.44 -10.04
C GLY A 411 26.35 15.83 -8.88
N ASN A 412 26.03 14.61 -8.44
CA ASN A 412 26.89 13.83 -7.53
C ASN A 412 27.86 12.99 -8.37
N GLY A 413 28.99 13.58 -8.72
CA GLY A 413 29.94 13.10 -9.75
C GLY A 413 30.75 11.83 -9.45
N LYS A 414 30.21 10.83 -8.74
CA LYS A 414 30.83 9.50 -8.63
C LYS A 414 29.76 8.41 -8.58
N PHE A 415 29.62 7.69 -9.69
CA PHE A 415 29.09 6.33 -9.72
C PHE A 415 30.24 5.34 -9.49
#